data_AF-A0A966HDC7-F1
#
_entry.id   AF-A0A966HDC7-F1
#
_cell.length_a   1.000
_cell.length_b   1.000
_cell.length_c   1.000
_cell.angle_alpha   90.00
_cell.angle_beta   90.00
_cell.angle_gamma   90.00
#
_symmetry.space_group_name_H-M   'P 1'
#
loop_
_entity.id
_entity.type
_entity.pdbx_description
1 polymer ?
#
loop_
_entity_poly.entity_id
_entity_poly.type
_entity_poly.pdbx_seq_one_letter_code
_entity_poly.pdbx_strand_id
1 'polypeptide(L)'
;MYGIQALTDTLERDLKAGKVHLGGCAIMGADPNRHCNECEVDFDTKAPNIYLDIDGVLLANDLTPANYSKEFLATVLERYPHTTYWLTTHCDGDSNVPIQHIGHLFDDETVELMKKIKPTSWQTAKTRAIDFDRPFLWFDDDLFYEEKETLVSHGALDNWIEVDLAKNPDQLAEFVTSFPLPVNITQDI
;
A
#
# COMPACT_ATOMS: atom_id res chain seq x y z
N MET A 1 -40.43 -0.74 37.61
CA MET A 1 -39.33 -1.31 36.80
C MET A 1 -39.37 -0.58 35.47
N TYR A 2 -38.46 0.38 35.25
CA TYR A 2 -38.48 1.27 34.08
C TYR A 2 -37.38 0.85 33.08
N GLY A 3 -37.73 0.88 31.80
CA GLY A 3 -36.87 0.54 30.64
C GLY A 3 -36.90 -0.97 30.37
N ILE A 4 -37.31 -1.49 29.21
CA ILE A 4 -36.99 -1.10 27.84
C ILE A 4 -38.17 -1.60 26.97
N GLN A 5 -38.95 -0.71 26.37
CA GLN A 5 -40.08 -1.11 25.53
C GLN A 5 -40.20 -0.27 24.25
N ALA A 6 -39.07 0.18 23.72
CA ALA A 6 -39.01 0.92 22.46
C ALA A 6 -37.68 0.67 21.73
N LEU A 7 -37.39 -0.59 21.42
CA LEU A 7 -36.68 -0.87 20.17
C LEU A 7 -37.73 -0.63 19.08
N THR A 8 -37.77 0.59 18.57
CA THR A 8 -38.83 1.14 17.72
C THR A 8 -39.11 0.25 16.49
N ASP A 9 -40.37 0.14 16.05
CA ASP A 9 -40.80 -0.58 14.83
C ASP A 9 -40.00 -0.21 13.56
N THR A 10 -39.40 0.98 13.55
CA THR A 10 -38.47 1.43 12.50
C THR A 10 -37.20 0.57 12.46
N LEU A 11 -36.62 0.25 13.61
CA LEU A 11 -35.42 -0.59 13.74
C LEU A 11 -35.69 -2.02 13.26
N GLU A 12 -36.85 -2.59 13.59
CA GLU A 12 -37.25 -3.92 13.08
C GLU A 12 -37.46 -3.91 11.56
N ARG A 13 -38.03 -2.83 11.02
CA ARG A 13 -38.18 -2.65 9.57
C ARG A 13 -36.83 -2.55 8.87
N ASP A 14 -35.89 -1.80 9.45
CA ASP A 14 -34.57 -1.59 8.89
C ASP A 14 -33.68 -2.84 9.02
N LEU A 15 -33.82 -3.63 10.09
CA LEU A 15 -33.24 -4.97 10.23
C LEU A 15 -33.76 -5.92 9.14
N LYS A 16 -35.08 -6.00 8.96
CA LYS A 16 -35.72 -6.87 7.97
C LYS A 16 -35.39 -6.46 6.53
N ALA A 17 -35.08 -5.18 6.31
CA ALA A 17 -34.62 -4.64 5.04
C ALA A 17 -33.09 -4.70 4.85
N GLY A 18 -32.33 -5.22 5.83
CA GLY A 18 -30.86 -5.31 5.77
C GLY A 18 -30.11 -3.98 5.88
N LYS A 19 -30.79 -2.90 6.30
CA LYS A 19 -30.20 -1.55 6.46
C LYS A 19 -29.47 -1.36 7.79
N VAL A 20 -29.75 -2.21 8.78
CA VAL A 20 -29.11 -2.24 10.09
C VAL A 20 -28.77 -3.70 10.41
N HIS A 21 -27.55 -3.95 10.90
CA HIS A 21 -27.10 -5.24 11.43
C HIS A 21 -26.85 -5.07 12.93
N LEU A 22 -27.45 -5.92 13.77
CA LEU A 22 -27.36 -5.83 15.23
C LEU A 22 -26.48 -6.96 15.77
N GLY A 23 -25.18 -6.69 15.82
CA GLY A 23 -24.17 -7.65 16.26
C GLY A 23 -22.74 -7.24 15.96
N GLY A 24 -22.37 -5.95 16.14
CA GLY A 24 -21.04 -5.46 15.78
C GLY A 24 -20.00 -5.59 16.91
N CYS A 25 -18.81 -6.13 16.59
CA CYS A 25 -17.64 -6.06 17.44
C CYS A 25 -17.20 -4.59 17.68
N ALA A 26 -16.91 -4.26 18.94
CA ALA A 26 -16.19 -3.04 19.28
C ALA A 26 -14.73 -3.17 18.80
N ILE A 27 -14.30 -2.26 17.92
CA ILE A 27 -12.92 -2.23 17.43
C ILE A 27 -12.07 -1.46 18.45
N MET A 28 -11.23 -2.18 19.18
CA MET A 28 -10.06 -1.58 19.85
C MET A 28 -8.88 -1.61 18.87
N GLY A 29 -8.00 -0.61 18.92
CA GLY A 29 -7.04 -0.26 17.86
C GLY A 29 -5.90 -1.26 17.57
N ALA A 30 -6.11 -2.57 17.74
CA ALA A 30 -5.08 -3.60 17.61
C ALA A 30 -5.61 -4.90 16.96
N ASP A 31 -6.29 -4.84 15.80
CA ASP A 31 -6.53 -6.05 14.97
C ASP A 31 -6.28 -5.75 13.47
N PRO A 32 -5.44 -6.52 12.73
CA PRO A 32 -4.83 -6.11 11.46
C PRO A 32 -5.47 -6.66 10.19
N ASN A 33 -6.59 -7.39 10.26
CA ASN A 33 -7.38 -7.79 9.09
C ASN A 33 -8.85 -7.45 9.36
N ARG A 34 -9.39 -6.46 8.65
CA ARG A 34 -10.79 -6.04 8.88
C ARG A 34 -11.77 -6.89 8.05
N HIS A 35 -11.81 -8.20 8.29
CA HIS A 35 -12.86 -9.07 7.75
C HIS A 35 -14.08 -9.06 8.71
N CYS A 36 -15.24 -8.61 8.23
CA CYS A 36 -16.48 -8.57 8.99
C CYS A 36 -17.26 -9.89 8.83
N ASN A 37 -17.33 -10.76 9.84
CA ASN A 37 -18.04 -12.05 9.75
C ASN A 37 -19.59 -11.94 9.69
N GLU A 38 -20.19 -10.77 9.96
CA GLU A 38 -21.65 -10.55 9.85
C GLU A 38 -22.06 -10.07 8.46
N CYS A 39 -21.14 -9.38 7.77
CA CYS A 39 -21.39 -8.73 6.49
C CYS A 39 -20.49 -9.24 5.35
N GLU A 40 -19.56 -10.16 5.64
CA GLU A 40 -18.56 -10.79 4.75
C GLU A 40 -17.71 -9.79 3.93
N VAL A 41 -17.47 -8.59 4.45
CA VAL A 41 -16.67 -7.55 3.76
C VAL A 41 -15.32 -7.32 4.46
N ASP A 42 -14.27 -7.19 3.65
CA ASP A 42 -12.92 -6.81 4.04
C ASP A 42 -12.71 -5.29 3.91
N PHE A 43 -12.46 -4.57 5.01
CA PHE A 43 -12.10 -3.15 4.98
C PHE A 43 -10.61 -2.95 4.69
N ASP A 44 -10.19 -3.38 3.49
CA ASP A 44 -9.32 -2.61 2.58
C ASP A 44 -9.26 -3.21 1.14
N THR A 45 -10.34 -3.84 0.67
CA THR A 45 -10.34 -4.56 -0.62
C THR A 45 -10.29 -3.68 -1.88
N LYS A 46 -10.29 -2.36 -1.75
CA LYS A 46 -10.29 -1.41 -2.88
C LYS A 46 -9.15 -0.40 -2.86
N ALA A 47 -8.34 -0.35 -1.80
CA ALA A 47 -7.18 0.51 -1.79
C ALA A 47 -6.15 -0.01 -2.80
N PRO A 48 -5.45 0.90 -3.52
CA PRO A 48 -4.37 0.46 -4.38
C PRO A 48 -3.26 -0.22 -3.59
N ASN A 49 -2.58 -1.15 -4.26
CA ASN A 49 -1.32 -1.66 -3.78
C ASN A 49 -0.22 -0.63 -4.06
N ILE A 50 0.62 -0.36 -3.08
CA ILE A 50 1.80 0.50 -3.23
C ILE A 50 3.04 -0.38 -3.19
N TYR A 51 3.81 -0.37 -4.27
CA TYR A 51 5.06 -1.10 -4.40
C TYR A 51 6.22 -0.14 -4.34
N LEU A 52 7.18 -0.38 -3.46
CA LEU A 52 8.33 0.50 -3.22
C LEU A 52 9.63 -0.22 -3.55
N ASP A 53 10.40 0.34 -4.48
CA ASP A 53 11.83 0.06 -4.56
C ASP A 53 12.62 0.82 -3.48
N ILE A 54 13.91 0.57 -3.40
CA ILE A 54 14.84 1.12 -2.41
C ILE A 54 15.88 2.00 -3.10
N ASP A 55 16.61 1.42 -4.05
CA ASP A 55 17.74 2.06 -4.70
C ASP A 55 17.18 3.11 -5.67
N GLY A 56 17.70 4.34 -5.64
CA GLY A 56 17.15 5.45 -6.43
C GLY A 56 15.77 5.96 -6.00
N VAL A 57 15.09 5.29 -5.06
CA VAL A 57 13.80 5.73 -4.49
C VAL A 57 13.96 6.23 -3.06
N LEU A 58 14.25 5.33 -2.11
CA LEU A 58 14.45 5.68 -0.69
C LEU A 58 15.90 6.09 -0.41
N LEU A 59 16.83 5.64 -1.24
CA LEU A 59 18.23 5.99 -1.20
C LEU A 59 18.61 6.80 -2.44
N ALA A 60 19.25 7.96 -2.25
CA ALA A 60 19.86 8.71 -3.34
C ALA A 60 21.16 8.05 -3.85
N ASN A 61 21.77 7.20 -3.00
CA ASN A 61 22.89 6.31 -3.29
C ASN A 61 23.06 5.34 -2.10
N ASP A 62 23.95 4.36 -2.22
CA ASP A 62 24.23 3.30 -1.24
C ASP A 62 24.41 3.75 0.22
N LEU A 63 24.73 5.03 0.47
CA LEU A 63 25.04 5.57 1.79
C LEU A 63 24.12 6.72 2.24
N THR A 64 23.24 7.19 1.37
CA THR A 64 22.50 8.45 1.60
C THR A 64 21.01 8.24 1.36
N PRO A 65 20.17 8.40 2.40
CA PRO A 65 18.73 8.50 2.22
C PRO A 65 18.37 9.62 1.24
N ALA A 66 17.36 9.39 0.41
CA ALA A 66 16.82 10.43 -0.46
C ALA A 66 16.23 11.58 0.37
N ASN A 67 16.27 12.81 -0.17
CA ASN A 67 15.60 13.91 0.52
C ASN A 67 14.10 13.59 0.63
N TYR A 68 13.52 13.86 1.79
CA TYR A 68 12.11 13.59 2.12
C TYR A 68 11.72 12.10 2.15
N SER A 69 12.67 11.16 2.15
CA SER A 69 12.39 9.72 2.19
C SER A 69 11.59 9.31 3.43
N LYS A 70 11.86 9.95 4.59
CA LYS A 70 11.13 9.70 5.84
C LYS A 70 9.68 10.15 5.74
N GLU A 71 9.46 11.39 5.30
CA GLU A 71 8.15 12.00 5.13
C GLU A 71 7.32 11.26 4.08
N PHE A 72 7.96 10.83 3.00
CA PHE A 72 7.34 10.00 1.97
C PHE A 72 6.89 8.65 2.54
N LEU A 73 7.76 7.91 3.23
CA LEU A 73 7.39 6.63 3.86
C LEU A 73 6.25 6.80 4.87
N ALA A 74 6.30 7.83 5.72
CA ALA A 74 5.24 8.14 6.65
C ALA A 74 3.91 8.41 5.93
N THR A 75 3.94 9.21 4.85
CA THR A 75 2.76 9.54 4.05
C THR A 75 2.16 8.29 3.38
N VAL A 76 2.99 7.43 2.79
CA VAL A 76 2.54 6.18 2.16
C VAL A 76 1.88 5.28 3.20
N LEU A 77 2.53 5.07 4.35
CA LEU A 77 2.04 4.16 5.39
C LEU A 77 0.89 4.73 6.21
N GLU A 78 0.70 6.04 6.26
CA GLU A 78 -0.51 6.65 6.80
C GLU A 78 -1.71 6.41 5.88
N ARG A 79 -1.52 6.52 4.56
CA ARG A 79 -2.59 6.37 3.55
C ARG A 79 -2.91 4.92 3.20
N TYR A 80 -1.89 4.07 3.15
CA TYR A 80 -1.97 2.68 2.68
C TYR A 80 -1.31 1.70 3.67
N PRO A 81 -1.70 1.72 4.97
CA PRO A 81 -1.04 0.95 6.03
C PRO A 81 -1.08 -0.57 5.81
N HIS A 82 -2.03 -1.06 5.02
CA HIS A 82 -2.26 -2.49 4.82
C HIS A 82 -1.98 -2.97 3.39
N THR A 83 -1.70 -2.07 2.44
CA THR A 83 -1.48 -2.40 1.03
C THR A 83 -0.14 -1.87 0.51
N THR A 84 0.85 -1.66 1.39
CA THR A 84 2.21 -1.26 1.02
C THR A 84 3.16 -2.46 1.06
N TYR A 85 3.95 -2.62 0.00
CA TYR A 85 4.81 -3.77 -0.24
C TYR A 85 6.21 -3.34 -0.71
N TRP A 86 7.22 -4.10 -0.30
CA TRP A 86 8.55 -4.02 -0.88
C TRP A 86 8.53 -4.64 -2.26
N LEU A 87 9.02 -3.93 -3.27
CA LEU A 87 9.25 -4.47 -4.61
C LEU A 87 10.63 -4.08 -5.08
N THR A 88 11.62 -4.70 -4.44
CA THR A 88 13.04 -4.38 -4.60
C THR A 88 13.87 -5.63 -4.78
N THR A 89 15.07 -5.48 -5.34
CA THR A 89 16.06 -6.56 -5.49
C THR A 89 16.46 -7.20 -4.15
N HIS A 90 16.24 -6.49 -3.04
CA HIS A 90 16.59 -6.94 -1.69
C HIS A 90 15.44 -7.63 -0.95
N CYS A 91 14.27 -7.84 -1.56
CA CYS A 91 13.14 -8.53 -0.92
C CYS A 91 12.66 -9.71 -1.76
N ASP A 92 12.81 -10.92 -1.22
CA ASP A 92 12.19 -12.14 -1.75
C ASP A 92 11.61 -12.97 -0.59
N GLY A 93 10.38 -12.62 -0.19
CA GLY A 93 9.60 -13.32 0.84
C GLY A 93 9.91 -12.93 2.30
N ASP A 94 11.04 -12.26 2.58
CA ASP A 94 11.42 -11.78 3.92
C ASP A 94 11.54 -10.25 3.96
N SER A 95 10.68 -9.60 4.73
CA SER A 95 10.69 -8.14 4.89
C SER A 95 11.79 -7.62 5.80
N ASN A 96 12.50 -8.51 6.52
CA ASN A 96 13.65 -8.08 7.34
C ASN A 96 14.89 -7.81 6.49
N VAL A 97 15.02 -8.42 5.31
CA VAL A 97 16.21 -8.26 4.45
C VAL A 97 16.35 -6.80 3.95
N PRO A 98 15.30 -6.15 3.42
CA PRO A 98 15.32 -4.71 3.14
C PRO A 98 15.73 -3.85 4.33
N ILE A 99 15.19 -4.15 5.52
CA ILE A 99 15.43 -3.36 6.73
C ILE A 99 16.88 -3.53 7.21
N GLN A 100 17.44 -4.75 7.13
CA GLN A 100 18.84 -4.99 7.42
C GLN A 100 19.76 -4.27 6.43
N HIS A 101 19.34 -4.18 5.17
CA HIS A 101 20.08 -3.52 4.12
C HIS A 101 20.19 -2.01 4.37
N ILE A 102 19.07 -1.31 4.57
CA ILE A 102 19.07 0.17 4.62
C ILE A 102 18.79 0.77 6.00
N GLY A 103 18.26 0.00 6.94
CA GLY A 103 17.72 0.56 8.20
C GLY A 103 18.74 1.30 9.05
N HIS A 104 20.02 0.97 8.93
CA HIS A 104 21.12 1.67 9.62
C HIS A 104 21.35 3.12 9.12
N LEU A 105 20.76 3.49 7.98
CA LEU A 105 20.81 4.84 7.40
C LEU A 105 19.67 5.75 7.89
N PHE A 106 18.71 5.19 8.64
CA PHE A 106 17.50 5.89 9.08
C PHE A 106 17.40 5.93 10.61
N ASP A 107 16.56 6.83 11.13
CA ASP A 107 16.23 6.86 12.56
C ASP A 107 15.30 5.71 12.96
N ASP A 108 15.26 5.41 14.27
CA ASP A 108 14.49 4.29 14.82
C ASP A 108 13.00 4.38 14.47
N GLU A 109 12.43 5.59 14.45
CA GLU A 109 11.02 5.82 14.09
C GLU A 109 10.73 5.38 12.65
N THR A 110 11.62 5.73 11.72
CA THR A 110 11.50 5.37 10.31
C THR A 110 11.71 3.86 10.11
N VAL A 111 12.62 3.25 10.87
CA VAL A 111 12.80 1.79 10.86
C VAL A 111 11.55 1.07 11.37
N GLU A 112 10.85 1.59 12.39
CA GLU A 112 9.57 1.05 12.85
C GLU A 112 8.45 1.19 11.79
N LEU A 113 8.50 2.23 10.95
CA LEU A 113 7.61 2.35 9.80
C LEU A 113 7.91 1.26 8.75
N MET A 114 9.18 1.05 8.41
CA MET A 114 9.60 0.04 7.43
C MET A 114 9.15 -1.38 7.81
N LYS A 115 9.09 -1.71 9.10
CA LYS A 115 8.59 -3.01 9.60
C LYS A 115 7.13 -3.28 9.26
N LYS A 116 6.35 -2.24 8.90
CA LYS A 116 4.94 -2.37 8.47
C LYS A 116 4.81 -2.74 7.00
N ILE A 117 5.88 -2.58 6.21
CA ILE A 117 5.87 -2.86 4.77
C ILE A 117 5.95 -4.38 4.56
N LYS A 118 5.03 -4.90 3.75
CA LYS A 118 4.90 -6.33 3.49
C LYS A 118 5.95 -6.80 2.48
N PRO A 119 6.47 -8.03 2.59
CA PRO A 119 7.37 -8.56 1.58
C PRO A 119 6.60 -8.89 0.29
N THR A 120 7.29 -8.83 -0.84
CA THR A 120 6.90 -9.57 -2.04
C THR A 120 7.87 -10.71 -2.29
N SER A 121 7.48 -11.66 -3.13
CA SER A 121 8.38 -12.66 -3.69
C SER A 121 8.24 -12.62 -5.20
N TRP A 122 9.34 -12.43 -5.89
CA TRP A 122 9.41 -12.35 -7.33
C TRP A 122 10.52 -13.29 -7.79
N GLN A 123 10.21 -14.13 -8.79
CA GLN A 123 11.16 -15.16 -9.24
C GLN A 123 12.19 -14.57 -10.21
N THR A 124 11.72 -14.15 -11.39
CA THR A 124 12.61 -13.73 -12.49
C THR A 124 12.50 -12.24 -12.81
N ALA A 125 11.42 -11.58 -12.42
CA ALA A 125 11.16 -10.16 -12.66
C ALA A 125 10.21 -9.61 -11.59
N LYS A 126 10.41 -8.36 -11.16
CA LYS A 126 9.61 -7.69 -10.12
C LYS A 126 8.13 -7.66 -10.49
N THR A 127 7.81 -7.42 -11.76
CA THR A 127 6.41 -7.35 -12.25
C THR A 127 5.59 -8.59 -11.97
N ARG A 128 6.20 -9.77 -11.72
CA ARG A 128 5.45 -10.98 -11.33
C ARG A 128 4.86 -10.93 -9.91
N ALA A 129 5.39 -10.06 -9.06
CA ALA A 129 4.83 -9.81 -7.73
C ALA A 129 3.72 -8.75 -7.74
N ILE A 130 3.49 -8.07 -8.86
CA ILE A 130 2.43 -7.07 -8.99
C ILE A 130 1.08 -7.80 -9.15
N ASP A 131 0.13 -7.41 -8.31
CA ASP A 131 -1.27 -7.82 -8.44
C ASP A 131 -1.98 -6.90 -9.43
N PHE A 132 -2.06 -7.34 -10.69
CA PHE A 132 -2.70 -6.60 -11.78
C PHE A 132 -4.23 -6.62 -11.72
N ASP A 133 -4.84 -7.41 -10.83
CA ASP A 133 -6.30 -7.42 -10.63
C ASP A 133 -6.75 -6.28 -9.70
N ARG A 134 -5.81 -5.49 -9.18
CA ARG A 134 -6.06 -4.32 -8.32
C ARG A 134 -5.38 -3.06 -8.87
N PRO A 135 -5.95 -1.87 -8.63
CA PRO A 135 -5.21 -0.63 -8.84
C PRO A 135 -3.89 -0.66 -8.05
N PHE A 136 -2.82 -0.11 -8.61
CA PHE A 136 -1.54 -0.07 -7.92
C PHE A 136 -0.72 1.15 -8.32
N LEU A 137 0.30 1.44 -7.53
CA LEU A 137 1.39 2.36 -7.86
C LEU A 137 2.70 1.67 -7.55
N TRP A 138 3.67 1.76 -8.45
CA TRP A 138 5.01 1.23 -8.25
C TRP A 138 6.03 2.35 -8.41
N PHE A 139 6.71 2.69 -7.32
CA PHE A 139 7.78 3.69 -7.30
C PHE A 139 9.12 2.98 -7.51
N ASP A 140 9.78 3.29 -8.62
CA ASP A 140 11.08 2.74 -9.02
C ASP A 140 11.85 3.79 -9.83
N ASP A 141 13.18 3.71 -9.83
CA ASP A 141 14.04 4.59 -10.63
C ASP A 141 14.43 3.95 -11.96
N ASP A 142 14.38 2.61 -12.07
CA ASP A 142 14.76 1.88 -13.28
C ASP A 142 13.68 0.88 -13.71
N LEU A 143 13.16 1.07 -14.93
CA LEU A 143 12.15 0.19 -15.52
C LEU A 143 12.77 -0.62 -16.66
N PHE A 144 13.02 -1.90 -16.42
CA PHE A 144 13.61 -2.77 -17.42
C PHE A 144 12.66 -3.00 -18.61
N TYR A 145 13.24 -3.33 -19.77
CA TYR A 145 12.48 -3.52 -21.01
C TYR A 145 11.34 -4.55 -20.86
N GLU A 146 11.61 -5.70 -20.25
CA GLU A 146 10.61 -6.76 -20.04
C GLU A 146 9.51 -6.34 -19.06
N GLU A 147 9.86 -5.54 -18.05
CA GLU A 147 8.92 -5.00 -17.07
C GLU A 147 7.99 -3.99 -17.72
N LYS A 148 8.56 -3.10 -18.55
CA LYS A 148 7.80 -2.17 -19.37
C LYS A 148 6.83 -2.88 -20.31
N GLU A 149 7.28 -3.92 -21.02
CA GLU A 149 6.40 -4.72 -21.89
C GLU A 149 5.26 -5.35 -21.10
N THR A 150 5.55 -5.88 -19.92
CA THR A 150 4.53 -6.45 -19.02
C THR A 150 3.50 -5.39 -18.63
N LEU A 151 3.93 -4.22 -18.13
CA LEU A 151 3.02 -3.14 -17.75
C LEU A 151 2.15 -2.66 -18.93
N VAL A 152 2.73 -2.54 -20.13
CA VAL A 152 2.00 -2.15 -21.34
C VAL A 152 0.96 -3.21 -21.72
N SER A 153 1.29 -4.49 -21.65
CA SER A 153 0.33 -5.57 -21.96
C SER A 153 -0.86 -5.60 -20.99
N HIS A 154 -0.68 -5.09 -19.77
CA HIS A 154 -1.72 -4.94 -18.76
C HIS A 154 -2.37 -3.55 -18.76
N GLY A 155 -2.00 -2.63 -19.68
CA GLY A 155 -2.53 -1.27 -19.69
C GLY A 155 -2.20 -0.45 -18.43
N ALA A 156 -1.12 -0.81 -17.73
CA ALA A 156 -0.77 -0.31 -16.40
C ALA A 156 0.54 0.49 -16.38
N LEU A 157 1.05 0.94 -17.54
CA LEU A 157 2.30 1.69 -17.61
C LEU A 157 2.25 2.98 -16.78
N ASP A 158 1.11 3.66 -16.76
CA ASP A 158 0.91 4.90 -15.98
C ASP A 158 0.88 4.67 -14.46
N ASN A 159 0.82 3.41 -14.01
CA ASN A 159 0.92 3.04 -12.60
C ASN A 159 2.37 2.87 -12.14
N TRP A 160 3.34 2.84 -13.07
CA TRP A 160 4.74 2.98 -12.73
C TRP A 160 5.10 4.46 -12.59
N ILE A 161 5.57 4.81 -11.41
CA ILE A 161 5.91 6.17 -11.00
C ILE A 161 7.42 6.28 -10.98
N GLU A 162 7.97 6.91 -12.03
CA GLU A 162 9.39 7.18 -12.16
C GLU A 162 9.87 8.08 -11.01
N VAL A 163 10.89 7.60 -10.29
CA VAL A 163 11.65 8.40 -9.34
C VAL A 163 13.03 8.69 -9.92
N ASP A 164 13.28 9.93 -10.30
CA ASP A 164 14.54 10.40 -10.87
C ASP A 164 15.17 11.45 -9.94
N LEU A 165 15.85 10.97 -8.90
CA LEU A 165 16.54 11.82 -7.93
C LEU A 165 17.77 12.54 -8.52
N ALA A 166 18.30 12.06 -9.65
CA ALA A 166 19.40 12.73 -10.35
C ALA A 166 18.92 14.02 -11.02
N LYS A 167 17.71 14.01 -11.58
CA LYS A 167 17.05 15.18 -12.17
C LYS A 167 16.38 16.07 -11.13
N ASN A 168 15.77 15.48 -10.11
CA ASN A 168 15.09 16.19 -9.04
C ASN A 168 15.38 15.55 -7.66
N PRO A 169 16.41 16.01 -6.94
CA PRO A 169 16.78 15.44 -5.64
C PRO A 169 15.67 15.49 -4.58
N ASP A 170 14.70 16.40 -4.73
CA ASP A 170 13.59 16.60 -3.78
C ASP A 170 12.27 16.02 -4.28
N GLN A 171 12.27 15.18 -5.33
CA GLN A 171 11.05 14.68 -5.98
C GLN A 171 10.07 14.02 -5.00
N LEU A 172 10.57 13.34 -3.96
CA LEU A 172 9.70 12.73 -2.95
C LEU A 172 8.81 13.76 -2.21
N ALA A 173 9.24 15.02 -2.08
CA ALA A 173 8.40 16.09 -1.52
C ALA A 173 7.17 16.39 -2.38
N GLU A 174 7.27 16.19 -3.70
CA GLU A 174 6.14 16.34 -4.62
C GLU A 174 5.07 15.29 -4.32
N PHE A 175 5.48 14.03 -4.08
CA PHE A 175 4.56 12.96 -3.72
C PHE A 175 3.94 13.12 -2.33
N VAL A 176 4.70 13.67 -1.37
CA VAL A 176 4.16 14.06 -0.05
C VAL A 176 3.05 15.11 -0.21
N THR A 177 3.27 16.09 -1.08
CA THR A 177 2.33 17.21 -1.33
C THR A 177 1.13 16.77 -2.19
N SER A 178 1.37 16.00 -3.23
CA SER A 178 0.40 15.55 -4.22
C SER A 178 0.69 14.10 -4.60
N PHE A 179 0.02 13.19 -3.89
CA PHE A 179 0.23 11.76 -4.11
C PHE A 179 -0.47 11.31 -5.40
N PRO A 180 0.20 10.50 -6.26
CA PRO A 180 -0.38 10.04 -7.51
C PRO A 180 -1.61 9.15 -7.30
N LEU A 181 -2.44 9.04 -8.33
CA LEU A 181 -3.60 8.15 -8.35
C LEU A 181 -3.38 7.05 -9.38
N PRO A 182 -3.70 5.79 -9.07
CA PRO A 182 -3.59 4.69 -10.01
C PRO A 182 -4.63 4.84 -11.12
N VAL A 183 -4.26 4.44 -12.33
CA VAL A 183 -5.18 4.19 -13.44
C VAL A 183 -5.87 2.84 -13.22
N ASN A 184 -7.19 2.83 -13.40
CA ASN A 184 -7.95 1.58 -13.37
C ASN A 184 -7.57 0.74 -14.60
N ILE A 185 -7.11 -0.48 -14.35
CA ILE A 185 -6.88 -1.47 -15.39
C ILE A 185 -8.25 -1.98 -15.82
N THR A 186 -8.85 -1.37 -16.84
CA THR A 186 -10.05 -1.92 -17.45
C THR A 186 -9.65 -3.13 -18.26
N GLN A 187 -10.03 -4.33 -17.81
CA GLN A 187 -10.06 -5.50 -18.67
C GLN A 187 -11.17 -5.24 -19.70
N ASP A 188 -10.79 -4.84 -20.92
CA ASP A 188 -11.71 -4.90 -22.05
C ASP A 188 -12.12 -6.37 -22.22
N ILE A 189 -13.43 -6.61 -22.10
CA ILE A 189 -14.13 -7.91 -22.09
C ILE A 189 -13.93 -8.65 -23.42
#